data_AF-A0A4Q7FNX3-F1
#
_entry.id   AF-A0A4Q7FNX3-F1
#
_cell.length_a   1.000
_cell.length_b   1.000
_cell.length_c   1.000
_cell.angle_alpha   90.00
_cell.angle_beta   90.00
_cell.angle_gamma   90.00
#
_symmetry.space_group_name_H-M   'P 1'
#
loop_
_entity.id
_entity.type
_entity.pdbx_description
1 polymer ?
#
loop_
_entity_poly.entity_id
_entity_poly.type
_entity_poly.pdbx_seq_one_letter_code
_entity_poly.pdbx_strand_id
1 'polypeptide(L)'
;MRPVTSSTTSWFAVAAFAVVMVVSGGFAAAQSAPDSENGRYSMTPIPEGVLRLDTRTGTMSTCTKNGAGWACYAVPDERSALDAEIGRLQAEVEKLKGQLAAGPTVSGKIDEPLPKSDSLKKAEPKAAEGERKIEIPLPSDQDLDRVMSFLERAWRRLIDMANRVQKDVSGKI
;
A
#
# COMPACT_ATOMS: atom_id res chain seq x y z
N MET A 1 103.51 -33.98 -9.82
CA MET A 1 102.82 -34.71 -8.73
C MET A 1 101.68 -33.85 -8.20
N ARG A 2 100.48 -34.44 -8.13
CA ARG A 2 99.26 -34.07 -7.40
C ARG A 2 98.37 -32.89 -7.90
N PRO A 3 97.04 -33.13 -8.07
CA PRO A 3 96.01 -32.17 -8.49
C PRO A 3 95.21 -31.62 -7.29
N VAL A 4 94.58 -30.43 -7.38
CA VAL A 4 93.47 -29.98 -6.50
C VAL A 4 92.62 -28.92 -7.22
N THR A 5 91.49 -29.33 -7.81
CA THR A 5 90.06 -29.05 -7.49
C THR A 5 89.50 -27.66 -7.83
N SER A 6 88.40 -27.67 -8.61
CA SER A 6 87.47 -26.57 -8.78
C SER A 6 86.75 -26.21 -7.47
N SER A 7 86.47 -24.93 -7.24
CA SER A 7 85.42 -24.52 -6.31
C SER A 7 84.56 -23.43 -6.93
N THR A 8 83.50 -23.89 -7.61
CA THR A 8 82.35 -23.11 -8.06
C THR A 8 81.54 -22.65 -6.85
N THR A 9 82.06 -21.68 -6.10
CA THR A 9 81.34 -21.14 -4.93
C THR A 9 81.62 -19.65 -4.80
N SER A 10 81.34 -18.88 -5.87
CA SER A 10 81.51 -17.43 -5.84
C SER A 10 80.37 -16.66 -6.51
N TRP A 11 79.16 -17.22 -6.52
CA TRP A 11 77.98 -16.51 -7.05
C TRP A 11 76.79 -16.39 -6.09
N PHE A 12 76.84 -16.98 -4.89
CA PHE A 12 75.68 -16.98 -3.99
C PHE A 12 75.73 -15.93 -2.87
N ALA A 13 76.75 -15.08 -2.80
CA ALA A 13 76.89 -14.11 -1.70
C ALA A 13 76.22 -12.74 -1.94
N VAL A 14 75.66 -12.46 -3.13
CA VAL A 14 75.01 -11.16 -3.42
C VAL A 14 73.48 -11.23 -3.33
N ALA A 15 72.89 -12.42 -3.24
CA ALA A 15 71.43 -12.59 -3.20
C ALA A 15 70.79 -12.46 -1.79
N ALA A 16 71.58 -12.23 -0.74
CA ALA A 16 71.08 -12.21 0.64
C ALA A 16 70.70 -10.81 1.17
N PHE A 17 70.97 -9.73 0.44
CA PHE A 17 70.68 -8.35 0.90
C PHE A 17 69.55 -7.63 0.13
N ALA A 18 68.92 -8.28 -0.84
CA ALA A 18 67.83 -7.70 -1.65
C ALA A 18 66.43 -8.26 -1.34
N VAL A 19 66.26 -9.02 -0.25
CA VAL A 19 64.95 -9.55 0.21
C VAL A 19 64.37 -8.71 1.36
N VAL A 20 64.92 -7.51 1.61
CA VAL A 20 64.55 -6.67 2.77
C VAL A 20 63.29 -5.80 2.55
N MET A 21 62.67 -5.73 1.37
CA MET A 21 61.68 -4.66 1.10
C MET A 21 60.45 -5.05 0.25
N VAL A 22 59.85 -6.24 0.41
CA VAL A 22 58.61 -6.57 -0.35
C VAL A 22 57.45 -7.14 0.49
N VAL A 23 57.62 -7.44 1.78
CA VAL A 23 56.51 -7.96 2.63
C VAL A 23 56.07 -6.94 3.68
N SER A 24 55.82 -5.72 3.23
CA SER A 24 55.14 -4.67 4.02
C SER A 24 53.99 -4.04 3.23
N GLY A 25 53.37 -4.82 2.33
CA GLY A 25 52.03 -4.54 1.83
C GLY A 25 51.03 -4.73 2.97
N GLY A 26 50.87 -3.68 3.79
CA GLY A 26 49.89 -3.65 4.86
C GLY A 26 48.52 -4.00 4.31
N PHE A 27 47.88 -4.98 4.93
CA PHE A 27 46.43 -5.11 4.85
C PHE A 27 45.85 -3.80 5.36
N ALA A 28 45.39 -2.94 4.45
CA ALA A 28 44.56 -1.81 4.78
C ALA A 28 43.20 -2.35 5.22
N ALA A 29 43.13 -2.86 6.45
CA ALA A 29 41.88 -3.00 7.15
C ALA A 29 41.27 -1.59 7.21
N ALA A 30 40.09 -1.42 6.60
CA ALA A 30 39.31 -0.21 6.73
C ALA A 30 39.09 0.05 8.22
N GLN A 31 39.86 0.96 8.80
CA GLN A 31 39.67 1.41 10.16
C GLN A 31 38.38 2.24 10.16
N SER A 32 37.32 1.70 10.75
CA SER A 32 36.16 2.47 11.15
C SER A 32 36.66 3.69 11.92
N ALA A 33 36.29 4.89 11.47
CA ALA A 33 36.62 6.13 12.16
C ALA A 33 36.24 6.03 13.65
N PRO A 34 36.98 6.68 14.57
CA PRO A 34 36.67 6.62 15.99
C PRO A 34 35.25 7.13 16.21
N ASP A 35 34.36 6.24 16.66
CA ASP A 35 33.01 6.60 17.08
C ASP A 35 33.13 7.43 18.37
N SER A 36 33.26 8.75 18.23
CA SER A 36 33.48 9.68 19.32
C SER A 36 32.29 9.77 20.29
N GLU A 37 31.18 9.13 19.97
CA GLU A 37 29.96 9.07 20.78
C GLU A 37 29.82 7.76 21.57
N ASN A 38 30.93 7.10 21.93
CA ASN A 38 30.93 5.93 22.82
C ASN A 38 30.10 4.76 22.25
N GLY A 39 30.34 4.39 20.99
CA GLY A 39 29.68 3.24 20.36
C GLY A 39 28.18 3.43 20.11
N ARG A 40 27.64 4.64 20.25
CA ARG A 40 26.22 4.93 20.04
C ARG A 40 25.81 4.64 18.60
N TYR A 41 26.71 4.84 17.64
CA TYR A 41 26.38 4.72 16.23
C TYR A 41 26.90 3.40 15.68
N SER A 42 25.97 2.56 15.19
CA SER A 42 26.33 1.40 14.39
C SER A 42 26.41 1.80 12.92
N MET A 43 27.51 1.43 12.25
CA MET A 43 27.75 1.74 10.84
C MET A 43 27.77 0.44 10.03
N THR A 44 26.87 0.33 9.04
CA THR A 44 26.77 -0.81 8.12
C THR A 44 27.06 -0.35 6.70
N PRO A 45 28.01 -0.96 5.97
CA PRO A 45 28.28 -0.57 4.59
C PRO A 45 27.11 -0.93 3.66
N ILE A 46 26.79 -0.02 2.74
CA ILE A 46 25.78 -0.19 1.67
C ILE A 46 26.41 0.24 0.33
N PRO A 47 25.89 -0.18 -0.84
CA PRO A 47 26.50 0.13 -2.13
C PRO A 47 26.79 1.63 -2.38
N GLU A 48 25.92 2.50 -1.87
CA GLU A 48 25.96 3.94 -2.02
C GLU A 48 26.73 4.69 -0.91
N GLY A 49 27.20 4.00 0.13
CA GLY A 49 27.89 4.60 1.27
C GLY A 49 27.82 3.76 2.55
N VAL A 50 27.36 4.38 3.64
CA VAL A 50 27.25 3.76 4.97
C VAL A 50 25.89 4.07 5.57
N LEU A 51 25.17 3.04 6.00
CA LEU A 51 23.97 3.16 6.81
C LEU A 51 24.37 3.33 8.28
N ARG A 52 24.00 4.45 8.89
CA ARG A 52 24.24 4.77 10.30
C ARG A 52 22.96 4.56 11.10
N LEU A 53 23.01 3.73 12.13
CA LEU A 53 21.94 3.50 13.10
C LEU A 53 22.31 4.12 14.45
N ASP A 54 21.48 5.02 14.97
CA ASP A 54 21.57 5.50 16.35
C ASP A 54 20.93 4.48 17.30
N THR A 55 21.74 3.82 18.12
CA THR A 55 21.28 2.77 19.07
C THR A 55 20.42 3.31 20.22
N ARG A 56 20.41 4.63 20.47
CA ARG A 56 19.55 5.24 21.51
C ARG A 56 18.16 5.59 21.00
N THR A 57 18.10 6.12 19.77
CA THR A 57 16.84 6.65 19.20
C THR A 57 16.22 5.73 18.18
N GLY A 58 16.97 4.76 17.65
CA GLY A 58 16.54 3.90 16.54
C GLY A 58 16.57 4.61 15.18
N THR A 59 17.04 5.87 15.11
CA THR A 59 17.04 6.62 13.86
C THR A 59 18.11 6.08 12.89
N MET A 60 17.71 5.93 11.63
CA MET A 60 18.58 5.48 10.54
C MET A 60 18.95 6.67 9.64
N SER A 61 20.21 6.78 9.25
CA SER A 61 20.69 7.77 8.29
C SER A 61 21.55 7.12 7.22
N THR A 62 21.40 7.53 5.96
CA THR A 62 22.31 7.13 4.88
C THR A 62 23.40 8.17 4.73
N CYS A 63 24.64 7.76 4.96
CA CYS A 63 25.82 8.59 4.87
C CYS A 63 26.59 8.28 3.59
N THR A 64 26.74 9.26 2.70
CA THR A 64 27.46 9.11 1.44
C THR A 64 28.62 10.11 1.39
N LYS A 65 29.70 9.73 0.69
CA LYS A 65 30.85 10.60 0.48
C LYS A 65 30.68 11.33 -0.86
N ASN A 66 30.71 12.65 -0.83
CA ASN A 66 30.74 13.51 -2.01
C ASN A 66 32.12 14.19 -2.14
N GLY A 67 32.31 15.00 -3.20
CA GLY A 67 33.57 15.70 -3.45
C GLY A 67 33.99 16.70 -2.36
N ALA A 68 33.07 17.10 -1.47
CA ALA A 68 33.31 18.05 -0.39
C ALA A 68 33.40 17.41 1.01
N GLY A 69 33.14 16.11 1.14
CA GLY A 69 33.17 15.40 2.43
C GLY A 69 32.10 14.32 2.55
N TRP A 70 31.68 14.04 3.79
CA TRP A 70 30.59 13.12 4.08
C TRP A 70 29.29 13.89 4.35
N ALA A 71 28.19 13.43 3.78
CA ALA A 71 26.85 13.93 4.06
C ALA A 71 25.96 12.77 4.52
N CYS A 72 25.20 12.96 5.60
CA CYS A 72 24.26 11.99 6.12
C CYS A 72 22.83 12.52 6.02
N TYR A 73 21.93 11.75 5.44
CA TYR A 73 20.51 12.07 5.30
C TYR A 73 19.68 11.12 6.14
N ALA A 74 18.69 11.64 6.87
CA ALA A 74 17.77 10.80 7.64
C ALA A 74 16.95 9.94 6.67
N VAL A 75 16.90 8.63 6.93
CA VAL A 75 15.99 7.74 6.23
C VAL A 75 14.59 8.03 6.77
N PRO A 76 13.59 8.28 5.90
CA PRO A 76 12.22 8.45 6.35
C PRO A 76 11.80 7.24 7.17
N ASP A 77 11.40 7.45 8.42
CA ASP A 77 10.90 6.37 9.25
C ASP A 77 9.50 5.99 8.75
N GLU A 78 9.42 4.87 8.03
CA GLU A 78 8.15 4.31 7.55
C GLU A 78 7.14 4.14 8.68
N ARG A 79 7.60 3.94 9.94
CA ARG A 79 6.70 3.85 11.09
C ARG A 79 5.95 5.15 11.34
N SER A 80 6.62 6.30 11.29
CA SER A 80 5.96 7.59 11.50
C SER A 80 4.91 7.91 10.43
N ALA A 81 5.16 7.52 9.17
CA ALA A 81 4.21 7.70 8.09
C ALA A 81 3.00 6.76 8.24
N LEU A 82 3.24 5.50 8.63
CA LEU A 82 2.18 4.54 8.92
C LEU A 82 1.37 4.92 10.16
N ASP A 83 2.01 5.43 11.22
CA ASP A 83 1.33 5.90 12.43
C ASP A 83 0.42 7.10 12.13
N ALA A 84 0.85 8.01 11.25
CA ALA A 84 0.01 9.11 10.78
C ALA A 84 -1.23 8.60 10.01
N GLU A 85 -1.05 7.59 9.14
CA GLU A 85 -2.14 6.97 8.40
C GLU A 85 -3.07 6.18 9.32
N ILE A 86 -2.55 5.48 10.33
CA ILE A 86 -3.32 4.81 11.38
C ILE A 86 -4.20 5.83 12.11
N GLY A 87 -3.64 6.98 12.53
CA GLY A 87 -4.40 8.05 13.16
C GLY A 87 -5.51 8.61 12.28
N ARG A 88 -5.22 8.82 10.98
CA ARG A 88 -6.21 9.26 9.98
C ARG A 88 -7.36 8.25 9.85
N LEU A 89 -7.03 6.97 9.69
CA LEU A 89 -7.99 5.88 9.53
C LEU A 89 -8.83 5.69 10.79
N GLN A 90 -8.25 5.78 11.99
CA GLN A 90 -8.99 5.71 13.25
C GLN A 90 -10.02 6.84 13.34
N ALA A 91 -9.64 8.08 13.01
CA ALA A 91 -10.55 9.22 12.98
C ALA A 91 -11.69 9.05 11.96
N GLU A 92 -11.39 8.49 10.78
CA GLU A 92 -12.40 8.20 9.76
C GLU A 92 -13.36 7.10 10.20
N VAL A 93 -12.86 6.04 10.85
CA VAL A 93 -13.68 4.98 11.42
C VAL A 93 -14.61 5.53 12.51
N GLU A 94 -14.11 6.36 13.42
CA GLU A 94 -14.93 7.00 14.46
C GLU A 94 -16.00 7.90 13.85
N LYS A 95 -15.64 8.70 12.85
CA LYS A 95 -16.57 9.56 12.11
C LYS A 95 -17.66 8.74 11.41
N LEU A 96 -17.29 7.69 10.68
CA LEU A 96 -18.24 6.83 9.98
C LEU A 96 -19.14 6.07 10.95
N LYS A 97 -18.58 5.56 12.06
CA LYS A 97 -19.38 4.97 13.14
C LYS A 97 -20.35 5.98 13.74
N GLY A 98 -19.93 7.22 13.92
CA GLY A 98 -20.79 8.33 14.37
C GLY A 98 -21.93 8.60 13.39
N GLN A 99 -21.65 8.62 12.08
CA GLN A 99 -22.68 8.80 11.03
C GLN A 99 -23.67 7.64 10.97
N LEU A 100 -23.20 6.40 11.14
CA LEU A 100 -24.04 5.21 11.20
C LEU A 100 -24.89 5.17 12.48
N ALA A 101 -24.31 5.56 13.63
CA ALA A 101 -25.02 5.64 14.90
C ALA A 101 -26.03 6.80 14.93
N ALA A 102 -25.75 7.90 14.24
CA ALA A 102 -26.72 8.98 13.98
C ALA A 102 -27.87 8.53 13.07
N GLY A 103 -27.71 7.39 12.38
CA GLY A 103 -28.67 6.79 11.47
C GLY A 103 -28.87 7.63 10.20
N PRO A 104 -29.26 7.01 9.07
CA PRO A 104 -29.86 7.78 8.00
C PRO A 104 -31.14 8.41 8.57
N THR A 105 -31.16 9.73 8.71
CA THR A 105 -32.42 10.45 8.70
C THR A 105 -33.00 10.26 7.30
N VAL A 106 -33.73 9.16 7.09
CA VAL A 106 -34.76 9.06 6.07
C VAL A 106 -35.89 10.00 6.52
N SER A 107 -35.58 11.29 6.62
CA SER A 107 -36.54 12.36 6.78
C SER A 107 -36.81 12.84 5.37
N GLY A 108 -37.75 12.17 4.70
CA GLY A 108 -37.98 12.42 3.29
C GLY A 108 -38.97 11.48 2.60
N LYS A 109 -40.22 11.48 3.07
CA LYS A 109 -41.41 11.25 2.22
C LYS A 109 -41.66 9.82 1.70
N ILE A 110 -41.90 8.85 2.58
CA ILE A 110 -42.58 7.59 2.16
C ILE A 110 -43.97 7.44 2.80
N ASP A 111 -44.27 8.18 3.87
CA ASP A 111 -45.56 8.13 4.57
C ASP A 111 -46.44 9.38 4.36
N GLU A 112 -46.17 10.23 3.36
CA GLU A 112 -47.15 11.22 2.94
C GLU A 112 -48.07 10.55 1.91
N PRO A 113 -49.32 10.16 2.26
CA PRO A 113 -50.26 9.66 1.27
C PRO A 113 -50.40 10.74 0.21
N LEU A 114 -50.04 10.40 -1.04
CA LEU A 114 -50.23 11.29 -2.18
C LEU A 114 -51.60 11.96 -2.06
N PRO A 115 -51.70 13.31 -2.00
CA PRO A 115 -52.98 13.94 -2.13
C PRO A 115 -53.52 13.50 -3.47
N LYS A 116 -54.64 12.76 -3.44
CA LYS A 116 -55.46 12.47 -4.61
C LYS A 116 -55.74 13.82 -5.26
N SER A 117 -54.93 14.17 -6.24
CA SER A 117 -55.19 15.28 -7.13
C SER A 117 -56.27 14.80 -8.06
N ASP A 118 -57.49 14.90 -7.54
CA ASP A 118 -58.71 15.03 -8.30
C ASP A 118 -58.49 16.05 -9.41
N SER A 119 -59.15 15.80 -10.55
CA SER A 119 -59.30 16.72 -11.69
C SER A 119 -58.12 16.81 -12.67
N LEU A 120 -57.85 15.70 -13.37
CA LEU A 120 -57.50 15.83 -14.78
C LEU A 120 -58.74 16.31 -15.53
N LYS A 121 -58.75 17.62 -15.81
CA LYS A 121 -59.68 18.30 -16.69
C LYS A 121 -59.91 17.48 -17.96
N LYS A 122 -61.18 17.21 -18.23
CA LYS A 122 -61.72 16.91 -19.55
C LYS A 122 -61.31 18.03 -20.51
N ALA A 123 -60.27 17.79 -21.29
CA ALA A 123 -59.91 18.60 -22.44
C ALA A 123 -59.95 17.66 -23.65
N GLU A 124 -61.06 17.70 -24.38
CA GLU A 124 -61.08 17.26 -25.77
C GLU A 124 -60.19 18.21 -26.59
N PRO A 125 -59.40 17.68 -27.53
CA PRO A 125 -59.22 18.37 -28.79
C PRO A 125 -59.65 17.49 -29.97
N LYS A 126 -60.27 18.16 -30.92
CA LYS A 126 -60.80 17.63 -32.18
C LYS A 126 -59.74 16.90 -33.01
N ALA A 127 -60.24 15.97 -33.80
CA ALA A 127 -59.54 15.18 -34.80
C ALA A 127 -58.62 16.00 -35.74
N ALA A 128 -57.43 15.45 -35.98
CA ALA A 128 -56.75 15.51 -37.27
C ALA A 128 -55.83 14.28 -37.40
N GLU A 129 -56.13 13.49 -38.43
CA GLU A 129 -55.41 12.35 -38.96
C GLU A 129 -53.98 12.72 -39.40
N GLY A 130 -52.99 11.86 -39.12
CA GLY A 130 -51.62 12.05 -39.64
C GLY A 130 -50.51 11.32 -38.88
N GLU A 131 -50.30 10.06 -39.22
CA GLU A 131 -49.03 9.33 -39.26
C GLU A 131 -48.19 9.10 -37.97
N ARG A 132 -47.96 7.80 -37.70
CA ARG A 132 -46.94 7.18 -36.81
C ARG A 132 -47.23 7.20 -35.31
N LYS A 133 -48.38 6.64 -34.95
CA LYS A 133 -48.64 6.15 -33.61
C LYS A 133 -47.89 4.82 -33.41
N ILE A 134 -46.73 4.84 -32.78
CA ILE A 134 -46.22 3.65 -32.07
C ILE A 134 -47.18 3.48 -30.90
N GLU A 135 -48.30 2.81 -31.15
CA GLU A 135 -49.18 2.32 -30.12
C GLU A 135 -48.38 1.26 -29.37
N ILE A 136 -47.70 1.66 -28.30
CA ILE A 136 -47.33 0.73 -27.25
C ILE A 136 -48.69 0.28 -26.70
N PRO A 137 -49.15 -0.95 -27.00
CA PRO A 137 -50.39 -1.43 -26.41
C PRO A 137 -50.09 -1.48 -24.93
N LEU A 138 -50.77 -0.67 -24.13
CA LEU A 138 -50.69 -0.85 -22.69
C LEU A 138 -51.20 -2.28 -22.43
N PRO A 139 -50.34 -3.18 -21.92
CA PRO A 139 -50.76 -4.54 -21.61
C PRO A 139 -51.94 -4.45 -20.64
N SER A 140 -52.92 -5.35 -20.82
CA SER A 140 -54.13 -5.32 -20.02
C SER A 140 -53.80 -5.40 -18.52
N ASP A 141 -54.59 -4.75 -17.67
CA ASP A 141 -54.33 -4.72 -16.22
C ASP A 141 -54.21 -6.14 -15.62
N GLN A 142 -54.90 -7.12 -16.23
CA GLN A 142 -54.79 -8.54 -15.87
C GLN A 142 -53.41 -9.15 -16.16
N ASP A 143 -52.76 -8.73 -17.24
CA ASP A 143 -51.42 -9.21 -17.59
C ASP A 143 -50.37 -8.61 -16.66
N LEU A 144 -50.56 -7.36 -16.23
CA LEU A 144 -49.72 -6.71 -15.22
C LEU A 144 -49.87 -7.41 -13.87
N ASP A 145 -51.09 -7.66 -13.38
CA ASP A 145 -51.32 -8.37 -12.12
C ASP A 145 -50.71 -9.77 -12.14
N ARG A 146 -50.82 -10.46 -13.28
CA ARG A 146 -50.21 -11.77 -13.48
C ARG A 146 -48.69 -11.68 -13.39
N VAL A 147 -48.06 -10.76 -14.12
CA VAL A 147 -46.60 -10.55 -14.10
C VAL A 147 -46.11 -10.11 -12.72
N MET A 148 -46.83 -9.21 -12.05
CA MET A 148 -46.51 -8.75 -10.70
C MET A 148 -46.58 -9.88 -9.68
N SER A 149 -47.56 -10.79 -9.79
CA SER A 149 -47.65 -11.96 -8.89
C SER A 149 -46.48 -12.93 -9.04
N PHE A 150 -45.97 -13.10 -10.27
CA PHE A 150 -44.75 -13.89 -10.51
C PHE A 150 -43.52 -13.18 -9.97
N LEU A 151 -43.42 -11.87 -10.18
CA LEU A 151 -42.32 -11.05 -9.73
C LEU A 151 -42.25 -11.00 -8.19
N GLU A 152 -43.40 -10.89 -7.52
CA GLU A 152 -43.50 -10.91 -6.06
C GLU A 152 -43.08 -12.25 -5.49
N ARG A 153 -43.54 -13.36 -6.09
CA ARG A 153 -43.15 -14.72 -5.65
C ARG A 153 -41.66 -14.97 -5.87
N ALA A 154 -41.12 -14.52 -7.01
CA ALA A 154 -39.69 -14.62 -7.30
C ALA A 154 -38.86 -13.77 -6.34
N TRP A 155 -39.29 -12.54 -6.06
CA TRP A 155 -38.63 -11.60 -5.15
C TRP A 155 -38.65 -12.08 -3.70
N ARG A 156 -39.78 -12.56 -3.19
CA ARG A 156 -39.89 -13.17 -1.85
C ARG A 156 -38.93 -14.35 -1.70
N ARG A 157 -38.86 -15.20 -2.72
CA ARG A 157 -37.97 -16.38 -2.72
C ARG A 157 -36.49 -16.02 -2.83
N LEU A 158 -36.17 -14.94 -3.56
CA LEU A 158 -34.82 -14.37 -3.63
C LEU A 158 -34.37 -13.83 -2.27
N ILE A 159 -35.22 -13.05 -1.59
CA ILE A 159 -34.94 -12.50 -0.25
C ILE A 159 -34.72 -13.63 0.76
N ASP A 160 -35.56 -14.65 0.74
CA ASP A 160 -35.40 -15.82 1.62
C ASP A 160 -34.07 -16.54 1.40
N MET A 161 -33.63 -16.68 0.14
CA MET A 161 -32.32 -17.25 -0.18
C MET A 161 -31.18 -16.35 0.28
N ALA A 162 -31.27 -15.03 0.04
CA ALA A 162 -30.26 -14.06 0.46
C ALA A 162 -30.08 -14.02 1.99
N ASN A 163 -31.18 -14.07 2.74
CA ASN A 163 -31.16 -14.11 4.20
C ASN A 163 -30.52 -15.39 4.75
N ARG A 164 -30.68 -16.54 4.07
CA ARG A 164 -30.01 -17.80 4.43
C ARG A 164 -28.50 -17.68 4.22
N VAL A 165 -28.08 -17.16 3.07
CA VAL A 165 -26.65 -16.95 2.77
C VAL A 165 -26.00 -15.94 3.72
N GLN A 166 -26.67 -14.83 4.03
CA GLN A 166 -26.18 -13.88 5.03
C GLN A 166 -26.01 -14.51 6.41
N LYS A 167 -26.94 -15.38 6.83
CA LYS A 167 -26.81 -16.13 8.10
C LYS A 167 -25.63 -17.11 8.08
N ASP A 168 -25.44 -17.84 6.99
CA ASP A 168 -24.34 -18.80 6.85
C ASP A 168 -22.95 -18.11 6.84
N VAL A 169 -22.85 -16.92 6.21
CA VAL A 169 -21.61 -16.12 6.18
C VAL A 169 -21.36 -15.42 7.52
N SER A 170 -22.39 -14.85 8.15
CA SER A 170 -22.26 -14.17 9.45
C SER A 170 -22.00 -15.14 10.61
N GLY A 171 -22.35 -16.42 10.48
CA GLY A 171 -22.03 -17.47 11.46
C GLY A 171 -20.66 -18.13 11.25
N LYS A 172 -19.93 -17.78 10.18
CA LYS A 172 -18.61 -18.34 9.84
C LYS A 172 -17.44 -17.41 10.22
N ILE A 173 -17.71 -16.33 10.95
CA ILE A 173 -16.72 -15.40 11.52
C ILE A 173 -16.71 -15.58 13.03
#